data_AF-A0AA45C6D8-F1
#
_entry.id   AF-A0AA45C6D8-F1
#
_cell.length_a   1.000
_cell.length_b   1.000
_cell.length_c   1.000
_cell.angle_alpha   90.00
_cell.angle_beta   90.00
_cell.angle_gamma   90.00
#
_symmetry.space_group_name_H-M   'P 1'
#
loop_
_entity.id
_entity.type
_entity.pdbx_description
1 polymer ?
#
loop_
_entity_poly.entity_id
_entity_poly.type
_entity_poly.pdbx_seq_one_letter_code
_entity_poly.pdbx_strand_id
1 'polypeptide(L)'
;MKYIKKNIFKILYATFIVLGLWYLLSFIINKPIIPYPHKVIIYIFSKNIIDIFIHINYSLFRIVTGILFALIIGYPLGILMGFYDRIDKILSPIVYLTYPVPKIALLPIIMLLFGLGNLSKILMIVLIIIFQIILASRDGVKSIENGIYDTFISLGAKKIDFFTDIVFPATISKVLTALRIAVGTTISVLFFTETFGTEHGMGYYIMDSWMRYNYIEMYSGIVILSFLGLFLFILLDFFEFLLCPWNK
;
A
#
# COMPACT_ATOMS: atom_id res chain seq x y z
N MET A 1 20.71 -4.90 14.21
CA MET A 1 20.01 -5.47 15.38
C MET A 1 19.79 -4.52 16.57
N LYS A 2 20.66 -3.53 16.85
CA LYS A 2 20.43 -2.53 17.94
C LYS A 2 19.26 -1.57 17.70
N TYR A 3 18.96 -1.24 16.44
CA TYR A 3 17.82 -0.36 16.07
C TYR A 3 16.44 -1.00 16.30
N ILE A 4 16.29 -2.30 16.05
CA ILE A 4 15.02 -3.02 16.20
C ILE A 4 14.65 -3.17 17.69
N LYS A 5 15.60 -3.49 18.57
CA LYS A 5 15.34 -3.61 20.03
C LYS A 5 14.86 -2.31 20.68
N LYS A 6 15.37 -1.15 20.25
CA LYS A 6 14.97 0.17 20.81
C LYS A 6 13.56 0.61 20.34
N ASN A 7 13.08 0.06 19.23
CA ASN A 7 11.75 0.36 18.70
C ASN A 7 10.64 -0.54 19.25
N ILE A 8 10.95 -1.77 19.66
CA ILE A 8 9.95 -2.69 20.24
C ILE A 8 9.27 -2.07 21.48
N PHE A 9 10.02 -1.44 22.37
CA PHE A 9 9.44 -0.80 23.56
C PHE A 9 8.49 0.34 23.20
N LYS A 10 8.83 1.14 22.17
CA LYS A 10 7.97 2.22 21.67
C LYS A 10 6.70 1.69 21.03
N ILE A 11 6.80 0.60 20.25
CA ILE A 11 5.65 -0.05 19.61
C ILE A 11 4.72 -0.62 20.69
N LEU A 12 5.26 -1.35 21.67
CA LEU A 12 4.47 -1.89 22.79
C LEU A 12 3.76 -0.77 23.55
N TYR A 13 4.48 0.30 23.89
CA TYR A 13 3.92 1.46 24.57
C TYR A 13 2.78 2.11 23.76
N ALA A 14 2.97 2.30 22.45
CA ALA A 14 1.94 2.83 21.55
C ALA A 14 0.71 1.91 21.50
N THR A 15 0.90 0.59 21.38
CA THR A 15 -0.19 -0.39 21.39
C THR A 15 -0.98 -0.34 22.69
N PHE A 16 -0.31 -0.25 23.84
CA PHE A 16 -0.97 -0.10 25.15
C PHE A 16 -1.79 1.19 25.24
N ILE A 17 -1.28 2.31 24.74
CA ILE A 17 -2.04 3.57 24.69
C ILE A 17 -3.30 3.41 23.84
N VAL A 18 -3.18 2.86 22.64
CA VAL A 18 -4.32 2.68 21.72
C VAL A 18 -5.38 1.76 22.33
N LEU A 19 -4.97 0.64 22.92
CA LEU A 19 -5.89 -0.28 23.60
C LEU A 19 -6.52 0.35 24.85
N GLY A 20 -5.76 1.12 25.62
CA GLY A 20 -6.25 1.86 26.78
C GLY A 20 -7.30 2.90 26.39
N LEU A 21 -7.04 3.69 25.35
CA LEU A 21 -8.00 4.66 24.81
C LEU A 21 -9.26 3.97 24.30
N TRP A 22 -9.15 2.86 23.56
CA TRP A 22 -10.31 2.10 23.11
C TRP A 22 -11.11 1.54 24.29
N TYR A 23 -10.44 0.99 25.32
CA TYR A 23 -11.12 0.49 26.51
C TYR A 23 -11.86 1.61 27.25
N LEU A 24 -11.24 2.78 27.44
CA LEU A 24 -11.87 3.96 28.04
C LEU A 24 -13.09 4.43 27.25
N LEU A 25 -12.98 4.50 25.92
CA LEU A 25 -14.10 4.87 25.05
C LEU A 25 -15.25 3.86 25.14
N SER A 26 -14.95 2.56 25.15
CA SER A 26 -15.95 1.51 25.33
C SER A 26 -16.66 1.63 26.67
N PHE A 27 -15.92 1.93 27.74
CA PHE A 27 -16.45 2.14 29.08
C PHE A 27 -17.35 3.38 29.17
N ILE A 28 -16.91 4.53 28.63
CA ILE A 28 -17.65 5.80 28.67
C ILE A 28 -18.95 5.71 27.85
N ILE A 29 -18.87 5.14 26.65
CA ILE A 29 -20.01 5.11 25.72
C ILE A 29 -21.00 4.02 26.12
N ASN A 30 -20.51 2.91 26.68
CA ASN A 30 -21.30 1.79 27.22
C ASN A 30 -22.42 1.32 26.28
N LYS A 31 -22.13 1.23 24.99
CA LYS A 31 -23.05 0.75 23.94
C LYS A 31 -22.41 -0.37 23.13
N PRO A 32 -23.21 -1.33 22.60
CA PRO A 32 -22.69 -2.43 21.79
C PRO A 32 -21.88 -2.02 20.56
N ILE A 33 -22.12 -0.81 20.04
CA ILE A 33 -21.43 -0.24 18.87
C ILE A 33 -19.92 -0.04 19.07
N ILE A 34 -19.45 0.03 20.33
CA ILE A 34 -18.02 0.06 20.66
C ILE A 34 -17.76 -1.08 21.64
N PRO A 35 -17.50 -2.30 21.14
CA PRO A 35 -17.21 -3.44 21.98
C PRO A 35 -15.87 -3.24 22.70
N TYR A 36 -15.73 -3.89 23.86
CA TYR A 36 -14.47 -3.90 24.58
C TYR A 36 -13.39 -4.62 23.76
N PRO A 37 -12.13 -4.13 23.75
CA PRO A 37 -11.05 -4.71 22.96
C PRO A 37 -10.79 -6.19 23.27
N HIS A 38 -10.90 -6.60 24.54
CA HIS A 38 -10.69 -8.00 24.92
C HIS A 38 -11.73 -8.94 24.28
N LYS A 39 -12.98 -8.51 24.10
CA LYS A 39 -14.02 -9.32 23.43
C LYS A 39 -13.70 -9.53 21.96
N VAL A 40 -13.20 -8.49 21.30
CA VAL A 40 -12.76 -8.54 19.89
C VAL A 40 -11.56 -9.48 19.75
N ILE A 41 -10.56 -9.36 20.63
CA ILE A 41 -9.38 -10.22 20.61
C ILE A 41 -9.78 -11.69 20.82
N ILE A 42 -10.62 -11.98 21.82
CA ILE A 42 -11.12 -13.35 22.08
C ILE A 42 -11.86 -13.87 20.85
N TYR A 43 -12.71 -13.05 20.22
CA TYR A 43 -13.47 -13.43 19.04
C TYR A 43 -12.59 -13.84 17.85
N ILE A 44 -11.50 -13.10 17.62
CA ILE A 44 -10.51 -13.42 16.57
C ILE A 44 -9.93 -14.84 16.76
N PHE A 45 -9.69 -15.25 18.01
CA PHE A 45 -9.14 -16.58 18.31
C PHE A 45 -10.20 -17.68 18.46
N SER A 46 -11.46 -17.34 18.71
CA SER A 46 -12.53 -18.33 18.93
C SER A 46 -13.27 -18.73 17.66
N LYS A 47 -13.26 -17.89 16.61
CA LYS A 47 -13.99 -18.17 15.36
C LYS A 47 -13.23 -19.16 14.48
N ASN A 48 -13.96 -19.85 13.62
CA ASN A 48 -13.39 -20.74 12.61
C ASN A 48 -12.41 -19.95 11.72
N ILE A 49 -11.11 -20.15 11.97
CA ILE A 49 -10.01 -19.42 11.32
C ILE A 49 -10.05 -19.58 9.80
N ILE A 50 -10.65 -20.65 9.30
CA ILE A 50 -10.74 -20.98 7.88
C ILE A 50 -11.55 -19.93 7.11
N ASP A 51 -12.72 -19.52 7.63
CA ASP A 51 -13.59 -18.58 6.92
C ASP A 51 -12.94 -17.19 6.81
N ILE A 52 -12.37 -16.68 7.91
CA ILE A 52 -11.74 -15.37 7.92
C ILE A 52 -10.46 -15.34 7.08
N PHE A 53 -9.72 -16.46 7.04
CA PHE A 53 -8.51 -16.58 6.26
C PHE A 53 -8.75 -16.45 4.75
N ILE A 54 -9.91 -16.92 4.25
CA ILE A 54 -10.31 -16.71 2.87
C ILE A 54 -10.42 -15.21 2.57
N HIS A 55 -11.12 -14.44 3.42
CA HIS A 55 -11.25 -12.99 3.24
C HIS A 55 -9.90 -12.27 3.26
N ILE A 56 -9.01 -12.63 4.19
CA ILE A 56 -7.65 -12.09 4.28
C ILE A 56 -6.89 -12.35 2.98
N ASN A 57 -6.92 -13.58 2.47
CA ASN A 57 -6.19 -13.97 1.26
C ASN A 57 -6.68 -13.22 0.03
N TYR A 58 -7.99 -13.05 -0.14
CA TYR A 58 -8.53 -12.29 -1.28
C TYR A 58 -8.09 -10.82 -1.24
N SER A 59 -8.14 -10.19 -0.06
CA SER A 59 -7.68 -8.80 0.09
C SER A 59 -6.18 -8.68 -0.14
N LEU A 60 -5.38 -9.58 0.44
CA LEU A 60 -3.93 -9.58 0.25
C LEU A 60 -3.55 -9.81 -1.21
N PHE A 61 -4.20 -10.77 -1.88
CA PHE A 61 -4.03 -11.03 -3.31
C PHE A 61 -4.31 -9.79 -4.15
N ARG A 62 -5.44 -9.10 -3.91
CA ARG A 62 -5.80 -7.88 -4.64
C ARG A 62 -4.76 -6.78 -4.44
N ILE A 63 -4.31 -6.54 -3.19
CA ILE A 63 -3.29 -5.52 -2.89
C ILE A 63 -1.98 -5.85 -3.60
N VAL A 64 -1.45 -7.07 -3.41
CA VAL A 64 -0.16 -7.46 -3.96
C VAL A 64 -0.18 -7.43 -5.48
N THR A 65 -1.22 -7.97 -6.11
CA THR A 65 -1.34 -7.93 -7.58
C THR A 65 -1.47 -6.50 -8.11
N GLY A 66 -2.28 -5.65 -7.47
CA GLY A 66 -2.40 -4.24 -7.84
C GLY A 66 -1.09 -3.47 -7.72
N ILE A 67 -0.33 -3.68 -6.63
CA ILE A 67 1.00 -3.10 -6.45
C ILE A 67 1.96 -3.59 -7.54
N LEU A 68 1.98 -4.90 -7.83
CA LEU A 68 2.85 -5.46 -8.85
C LEU A 68 2.57 -4.87 -10.24
N PHE A 69 1.30 -4.78 -10.64
CA PHE A 69 0.93 -4.14 -11.91
C PHE A 69 1.30 -2.65 -11.94
N ALA A 70 1.07 -1.93 -10.83
CA ALA A 70 1.47 -0.52 -10.72
C ALA A 70 2.99 -0.33 -10.84
N LEU A 71 3.79 -1.24 -10.27
CA LEU A 71 5.25 -1.22 -10.40
C LEU A 71 5.68 -1.58 -11.83
N ILE A 72 5.16 -2.65 -12.41
CA ILE A 72 5.50 -3.10 -13.78
C ILE A 72 5.24 -2.02 -14.82
N ILE A 73 4.18 -1.21 -14.64
CA ILE A 73 3.81 -0.15 -15.59
C ILE A 73 4.45 1.18 -15.19
N GLY A 74 4.27 1.58 -13.93
CA GLY A 74 4.65 2.91 -13.45
C GLY A 74 6.15 3.11 -13.30
N TYR A 75 6.90 2.08 -12.89
CA TYR A 75 8.36 2.20 -12.72
C TYR A 75 9.05 2.42 -14.08
N PRO A 76 8.84 1.61 -15.13
CA PRO A 76 9.45 1.87 -16.43
C PRO A 76 9.05 3.21 -17.04
N LEU A 77 7.77 3.60 -16.94
CA LEU A 77 7.31 4.90 -17.44
C LEU A 77 8.01 6.06 -16.70
N GLY A 78 8.13 5.98 -15.38
CA GLY A 78 8.83 6.99 -14.59
C GLY A 78 10.32 7.05 -14.93
N ILE A 79 11.00 5.91 -15.11
CA ILE A 79 12.38 5.86 -15.58
C ILE A 79 12.53 6.53 -16.95
N LEU A 80 11.64 6.21 -17.91
CA LEU A 80 11.65 6.81 -19.25
C LEU A 80 11.45 8.33 -19.21
N MET A 81 10.51 8.81 -18.39
CA MET A 81 10.33 10.26 -18.15
C MET A 81 11.54 10.88 -17.46
N GLY A 82 12.27 10.13 -16.65
CA GLY A 82 13.49 10.59 -16.00
C GLY A 82 14.65 10.81 -16.98
N PHE A 83 14.83 9.87 -17.92
CA PHE A 83 15.93 9.90 -18.88
C PHE A 83 15.68 10.76 -20.11
N TYR A 84 14.45 10.77 -20.62
CA TYR A 84 14.14 11.39 -21.90
C TYR A 84 13.27 12.62 -21.70
N ASP A 85 13.89 13.81 -21.76
CA ASP A 85 13.20 15.10 -21.64
C ASP A 85 12.01 15.25 -22.60
N ARG A 86 12.08 14.63 -23.79
CA ARG A 86 10.95 14.64 -24.74
C ARG A 86 9.74 13.87 -24.20
N ILE A 87 9.97 12.69 -23.62
CA ILE A 87 8.90 11.88 -23.02
C ILE A 87 8.34 12.62 -21.81
N ASP A 88 9.20 13.20 -20.99
CA ASP A 88 8.79 13.98 -19.83
C ASP A 88 7.90 15.17 -20.21
N LYS A 89 8.30 15.96 -21.21
CA LYS A 89 7.52 17.11 -21.69
C LYS A 89 6.13 16.73 -22.19
N ILE A 90 5.95 15.52 -22.74
CA ILE A 90 4.67 15.02 -23.24
C ILE A 90 3.82 14.44 -22.10
N LEU A 91 4.42 13.60 -21.25
CA LEU A 91 3.67 12.87 -20.22
C LEU A 91 3.46 13.66 -18.93
N SER A 92 4.35 14.59 -18.57
CA SER A 92 4.23 15.38 -17.34
C SER A 92 2.92 16.17 -17.26
N PRO A 93 2.44 16.87 -18.31
CA PRO A 93 1.13 17.52 -18.28
C PRO A 93 -0.03 16.54 -18.05
N ILE A 94 0.03 15.35 -18.67
CA ILE A 94 -1.01 14.31 -18.51
C ILE A 94 -1.03 13.80 -17.07
N VAL A 95 0.14 13.47 -16.52
CA VAL A 95 0.29 13.06 -15.12
C VAL A 95 -0.21 14.17 -14.19
N TYR A 96 0.18 15.42 -14.43
CA TYR A 96 -0.23 16.56 -13.60
C TYR A 96 -1.75 16.78 -13.60
N LEU A 97 -2.42 16.62 -14.76
CA LEU A 97 -3.87 16.79 -14.87
C LEU A 97 -4.67 15.61 -14.29
N THR A 98 -4.14 14.39 -14.41
CA THR A 98 -4.84 13.17 -13.96
C THR A 98 -4.54 12.82 -12.50
N TYR A 99 -3.40 13.25 -11.97
CA TYR A 99 -3.02 13.00 -10.58
C TYR A 99 -3.94 13.60 -9.51
N PRO A 100 -4.59 14.76 -9.65
CA PRO A 100 -5.52 15.25 -8.62
C PRO A 100 -6.91 14.61 -8.68
N VAL A 101 -7.23 13.85 -9.74
CA VAL A 101 -8.55 13.24 -9.91
C VAL A 101 -8.86 12.29 -8.75
N PRO A 102 -10.05 12.37 -8.12
CA PRO A 102 -10.44 11.45 -7.05
C PRO A 102 -10.68 10.06 -7.65
N LYS A 103 -9.65 9.20 -7.64
CA LYS A 103 -9.70 7.85 -8.26
C LYS A 103 -10.85 7.00 -7.70
N ILE A 104 -11.20 7.19 -6.42
CA ILE A 104 -12.33 6.49 -5.81
C ILE A 104 -13.66 6.77 -6.52
N ALA A 105 -13.85 7.98 -7.06
CA ALA A 105 -15.06 8.36 -7.79
C ALA A 105 -15.17 7.66 -9.16
N LEU A 106 -14.08 7.09 -9.67
CA LEU A 106 -14.08 6.31 -10.91
C LEU A 106 -14.53 4.85 -10.69
N LEU A 107 -14.73 4.42 -9.44
CA LEU A 107 -15.12 3.05 -9.11
C LEU A 107 -16.34 2.54 -9.92
N PRO A 108 -17.47 3.27 -10.03
CA PRO A 108 -18.61 2.81 -10.80
C PRO A 108 -18.27 2.59 -12.28
N ILE A 109 -17.45 3.46 -12.87
CA ILE A 109 -17.02 3.36 -14.27
C ILE A 109 -16.19 2.10 -14.47
N ILE A 110 -15.24 1.84 -13.56
CA ILE A 110 -14.42 0.62 -13.63
C ILE A 110 -15.27 -0.63 -13.44
N MET A 111 -16.26 -0.59 -12.56
CA MET A 111 -17.18 -1.72 -12.37
C MET A 111 -18.05 -1.97 -13.60
N LEU A 112 -18.51 -0.92 -14.29
CA LEU A 112 -19.27 -1.05 -15.53
C LEU A 112 -18.42 -1.63 -16.67
N LEU A 113 -17.15 -1.22 -16.77
CA LEU A 113 -16.26 -1.65 -17.85
C LEU A 113 -15.67 -3.05 -17.61
N PHE A 114 -15.31 -3.38 -16.37
CA PHE A 114 -14.51 -4.56 -16.01
C PHE A 114 -15.24 -5.53 -15.08
N GLY A 115 -16.51 -5.25 -14.76
CA GLY A 115 -17.34 -6.06 -13.89
C GLY A 115 -17.06 -5.91 -12.40
N LEU A 116 -17.76 -6.73 -11.61
CA LEU A 116 -17.75 -6.69 -10.14
C LEU A 116 -16.67 -7.59 -9.51
N GLY A 117 -15.94 -8.36 -10.32
CA GLY A 117 -14.95 -9.32 -9.83
C GLY A 117 -13.64 -8.69 -9.32
N ASN A 118 -12.61 -9.52 -9.17
CA ASN A 118 -11.29 -9.09 -8.70
C ASN A 118 -10.63 -8.04 -9.60
N LEU A 119 -10.89 -8.09 -10.92
CA LEU A 119 -10.26 -7.21 -11.89
C LEU A 119 -10.52 -5.72 -11.60
N SER A 120 -11.77 -5.33 -11.31
CA SER A 120 -12.08 -3.93 -11.02
C SER A 120 -11.39 -3.44 -9.74
N LYS A 121 -11.28 -4.29 -8.72
CA LYS A 121 -10.60 -3.98 -7.45
C LYS A 121 -9.10 -3.79 -7.68
N ILE A 122 -8.48 -4.69 -8.43
CA ILE A 122 -7.06 -4.61 -8.79
C ILE A 122 -6.79 -3.34 -9.61
N LEU A 123 -7.61 -3.02 -10.62
CA LEU A 123 -7.47 -1.81 -11.43
C LEU A 123 -7.59 -0.53 -10.59
N MET A 124 -8.51 -0.50 -9.61
CA MET A 124 -8.62 0.63 -8.68
C MET A 124 -7.32 0.84 -7.89
N ILE A 125 -6.73 -0.25 -7.40
CA ILE A 125 -5.44 -0.19 -6.69
C ILE A 125 -4.34 0.31 -7.63
N VAL A 126 -4.28 -0.21 -8.86
CA VAL A 126 -3.30 0.25 -9.87
C VAL A 126 -3.42 1.75 -10.11
N LEU A 127 -4.63 2.27 -10.32
CA LEU A 127 -4.86 3.70 -10.59
C LEU A 127 -4.44 4.62 -9.44
N ILE A 128 -4.50 4.13 -8.20
CA ILE A 128 -4.10 4.91 -7.02
C ILE A 128 -2.58 4.99 -6.94
N ILE A 129 -1.91 3.85 -7.17
CA ILE A 129 -0.48 3.71 -6.90
C ILE A 129 0.37 4.16 -8.10
N ILE A 130 -0.08 3.93 -9.33
CA ILE A 130 0.72 4.08 -10.55
C ILE A 130 1.40 5.44 -10.67
N PHE A 131 0.67 6.53 -10.39
CA PHE A 131 1.22 7.89 -10.51
C PHE A 131 2.28 8.19 -9.45
N GLN A 132 2.11 7.68 -8.22
CA GLN A 132 3.09 7.85 -7.15
C GLN A 132 4.40 7.15 -7.53
N ILE A 133 4.32 5.97 -8.15
CA ILE A 133 5.48 5.23 -8.65
C ILE A 133 6.13 5.95 -9.84
N ILE A 134 5.35 6.43 -10.82
CA ILE A 134 5.87 7.20 -11.96
C ILE A 134 6.67 8.40 -11.47
N LEU A 135 6.07 9.22 -10.59
CA LEU A 135 6.69 10.44 -10.07
C LEU A 135 7.93 10.12 -9.24
N ALA A 136 7.85 9.16 -8.31
CA ALA A 136 8.99 8.78 -7.49
C ALA A 136 10.17 8.24 -8.32
N SER A 137 9.89 7.46 -9.36
CA SER A 137 10.92 6.92 -10.25
C SER A 137 11.53 8.02 -11.11
N ARG A 138 10.71 8.89 -11.72
CA ARG A 138 11.16 10.04 -12.53
C ARG A 138 12.05 10.96 -11.71
N ASP A 139 11.59 11.35 -10.53
CA ASP A 139 12.30 12.27 -9.65
C ASP A 139 13.55 11.59 -9.04
N GLY A 140 13.57 10.26 -8.95
CA GLY A 140 14.75 9.45 -8.65
C GLY A 140 15.84 9.59 -9.70
N VAL A 141 15.50 9.42 -10.98
CA VAL A 141 16.45 9.59 -12.08
C VAL A 141 16.93 11.04 -12.15
N LYS A 142 16.03 12.01 -12.07
CA LYS A 142 16.37 13.44 -12.16
C LYS A 142 17.20 13.98 -11.00
N SER A 143 17.32 13.25 -9.89
CA SER A 143 18.23 13.64 -8.80
C SER A 143 19.68 13.23 -9.02
N ILE A 144 19.97 12.45 -10.05
CA ILE A 144 21.33 12.09 -10.45
C ILE A 144 21.96 13.33 -11.10
N GLU A 145 23.17 13.71 -10.70
CA GLU A 145 23.86 14.88 -11.23
C GLU A 145 24.11 14.76 -12.73
N ASN A 146 23.90 15.87 -13.45
CA ASN A 146 24.14 15.95 -14.89
C ASN A 146 25.60 15.66 -15.21
N GLY A 147 25.86 14.78 -16.17
CA GLY A 147 27.23 14.41 -16.59
C GLY A 147 27.84 13.22 -15.84
N ILE A 148 27.18 12.68 -14.80
CA ILE A 148 27.61 11.41 -14.18
C ILE A 148 27.64 10.29 -15.23
N TYR A 149 26.66 10.25 -16.13
CA TYR A 149 26.60 9.27 -17.21
C TYR A 149 27.83 9.31 -18.13
N ASP A 150 28.22 10.50 -18.59
CA ASP A 150 29.37 10.68 -19.48
C ASP A 150 30.68 10.33 -18.78
N THR A 151 30.80 10.67 -17.50
CA THR A 151 31.95 10.31 -16.65
C THR A 151 32.06 8.79 -16.49
N PHE A 152 30.95 8.11 -16.21
CA PHE A 152 30.91 6.68 -15.98
C PHE A 152 31.28 5.88 -17.25
N ILE A 153 30.76 6.29 -18.40
CA ILE A 153 31.10 5.67 -19.69
C ILE A 153 32.55 5.94 -20.09
N SER A 154 33.08 7.13 -19.81
CA SER A 154 34.49 7.45 -20.08
C SER A 154 35.47 6.57 -19.30
N LEU A 155 35.04 6.04 -18.14
CA LEU A 155 35.79 5.06 -17.35
C LEU A 155 35.66 3.62 -17.87
N GLY A 156 34.97 3.41 -18.99
CA GLY A 156 34.80 2.10 -19.63
C GLY A 156 33.61 1.27 -19.14
N ALA A 157 32.73 1.85 -18.31
CA ALA A 157 31.53 1.17 -17.84
C ALA A 157 30.48 1.01 -18.94
N LYS A 158 29.69 -0.05 -18.87
CA LYS A 158 28.58 -0.31 -19.79
C LYS A 158 27.32 0.40 -19.31
N LYS A 159 26.35 0.58 -20.22
CA LYS A 159 25.03 1.14 -19.90
C LYS A 159 24.27 0.33 -18.84
N ILE A 160 24.48 -1.00 -18.81
CA ILE A 160 23.86 -1.86 -17.81
C ILE A 160 24.39 -1.54 -16.41
N ASP A 161 25.70 -1.28 -16.30
CA ASP A 161 26.39 -0.94 -15.05
C ASP A 161 25.88 0.41 -14.54
N PHE A 162 25.69 1.39 -15.43
CA PHE A 162 25.07 2.67 -15.06
C PHE A 162 23.66 2.49 -14.48
N PHE A 163 22.86 1.59 -15.06
CA PHE A 163 21.52 1.32 -14.54
C PHE A 163 21.55 0.64 -13.17
N THR A 164 22.36 -0.42 -13.00
CA THR A 164 22.41 -1.20 -11.77
C THR A 164 23.07 -0.45 -10.61
N ASP A 165 24.07 0.38 -10.90
CA ASP A 165 24.95 0.96 -9.87
C ASP A 165 24.57 2.39 -9.50
N ILE A 166 23.85 3.09 -10.38
CA ILE A 166 23.47 4.50 -10.17
C ILE A 166 21.97 4.66 -10.20
N VAL A 167 21.31 4.27 -11.30
CA VAL A 167 19.90 4.56 -11.53
C VAL A 167 19.01 3.81 -10.57
N PHE A 168 19.16 2.48 -10.52
CA PHE A 168 18.36 1.62 -9.66
C PHE A 168 18.51 2.00 -8.18
N PRO A 169 19.73 2.22 -7.64
CA PRO A 169 19.91 2.71 -6.29
C PRO A 169 19.23 4.05 -5.99
N ALA A 170 19.34 5.01 -6.91
CA ALA A 170 18.74 6.34 -6.78
C ALA A 170 17.20 6.31 -6.80
N THR A 171 16.60 5.39 -7.57
CA THR A 171 15.14 5.32 -7.77
C THR A 171 14.47 4.43 -6.74
N ILE A 172 15.04 3.26 -6.40
CA ILE A 172 14.38 2.26 -5.57
C ILE A 172 14.04 2.78 -4.17
N SER A 173 14.93 3.58 -3.57
CA SER A 173 14.69 4.20 -2.25
C SER A 173 13.46 5.11 -2.26
N LYS A 174 13.30 5.91 -3.33
CA LYS A 174 12.15 6.82 -3.49
C LYS A 174 10.88 6.05 -3.80
N VAL A 175 10.97 5.02 -4.63
CA VAL A 175 9.85 4.14 -4.98
C VAL A 175 9.31 3.41 -3.76
N LEU A 176 10.18 2.86 -2.91
CA LEU A 176 9.78 2.21 -1.66
C LEU A 176 9.12 3.19 -0.68
N THR A 177 9.65 4.41 -0.58
CA THR A 177 9.04 5.48 0.22
C THR A 177 7.65 5.85 -0.29
N ALA A 178 7.48 6.02 -1.60
CA ALA A 178 6.20 6.30 -2.22
C ALA A 178 5.22 5.13 -2.00
N LEU A 179 5.68 3.89 -2.13
CA LEU A 179 4.86 2.70 -1.92
C LEU A 179 4.41 2.58 -0.45
N ARG A 180 5.25 2.94 0.52
CA ARG A 180 4.89 3.00 1.95
C ARG A 180 3.75 3.98 2.19
N ILE A 181 3.79 5.16 1.58
CA ILE A 181 2.68 6.13 1.66
C ILE A 181 1.43 5.57 0.96
N ALA A 182 1.62 4.95 -0.20
CA ALA A 182 0.54 4.40 -1.02
C ALA A 182 -0.24 3.29 -0.32
N VAL A 183 0.45 2.35 0.36
CA VAL A 183 -0.18 1.20 1.03
C VAL A 183 -1.26 1.63 2.02
N GLY A 184 -1.05 2.71 2.77
CA GLY A 184 -2.07 3.25 3.68
C GLY A 184 -3.36 3.63 2.93
N THR A 185 -3.23 4.35 1.82
CA THR A 185 -4.37 4.74 0.96
C THR A 185 -5.01 3.55 0.24
N THR A 186 -4.20 2.56 -0.16
CA THR A 186 -4.66 1.34 -0.81
C THR A 186 -5.58 0.53 0.09
N ILE A 187 -5.27 0.41 1.39
CA ILE A 187 -6.12 -0.33 2.33
C ILE A 187 -7.49 0.33 2.47
N SER A 188 -7.52 1.66 2.63
CA SER A 188 -8.77 2.42 2.74
C SER A 188 -9.63 2.30 1.47
N VAL A 189 -9.00 2.39 0.30
CA VAL A 189 -9.75 2.22 -0.96
C VAL A 189 -10.16 0.78 -1.15
N LEU A 190 -9.30 -0.20 -0.87
CA LEU A 190 -9.66 -1.61 -0.99
C LEU A 190 -10.91 -1.92 -0.17
N PHE A 191 -10.95 -1.51 1.10
CA PHE A 191 -12.14 -1.62 1.96
C PHE A 191 -13.40 -1.15 1.24
N PHE A 192 -13.35 0.04 0.65
CA PHE A 192 -14.49 0.61 -0.07
C PHE A 192 -14.83 -0.19 -1.33
N THR A 193 -13.84 -0.59 -2.12
CA THR A 193 -14.08 -1.35 -3.36
C THR A 193 -14.62 -2.76 -3.10
N GLU A 194 -14.20 -3.40 -2.01
CA GLU A 194 -14.65 -4.73 -1.60
C GLU A 194 -16.06 -4.71 -1.00
N THR A 195 -16.63 -3.54 -0.74
CA THR A 195 -18.02 -3.40 -0.31
C THR A 195 -19.01 -3.71 -1.45
N PHE A 196 -18.56 -3.63 -2.71
CA PHE A 196 -19.45 -3.75 -3.87
C PHE A 196 -19.20 -5.01 -4.70
N GLY A 197 -20.23 -5.86 -4.79
CA GLY A 197 -20.31 -6.94 -5.78
C GLY A 197 -19.26 -8.03 -5.62
N THR A 198 -18.83 -8.33 -4.40
CA THR A 198 -17.94 -9.45 -4.10
C THR A 198 -18.41 -10.18 -2.83
N GLU A 199 -18.15 -11.47 -2.75
CA GLU A 199 -18.48 -12.33 -1.61
C GLU A 199 -17.25 -12.61 -0.72
N HIS A 200 -16.08 -12.10 -1.13
CA HIS A 200 -14.79 -12.34 -0.45
C HIS A 200 -13.98 -11.06 -0.33
N GLY A 201 -13.15 -10.99 0.71
CA GLY A 201 -12.37 -9.81 1.08
C GLY A 201 -12.77 -9.26 2.45
N MET A 202 -11.84 -8.56 3.08
CA MET A 202 -11.99 -7.96 4.40
C MET A 202 -12.98 -6.80 4.39
N GLY A 203 -13.05 -6.01 3.31
CA GLY A 203 -14.05 -4.94 3.18
C GLY A 203 -15.47 -5.50 3.13
N TYR A 204 -15.69 -6.55 2.36
CA TYR A 204 -16.96 -7.30 2.37
C TYR A 204 -17.27 -7.81 3.78
N TYR A 205 -16.32 -8.50 4.43
CA TYR A 205 -16.50 -9.07 5.77
C TYR A 205 -16.92 -8.03 6.82
N ILE A 206 -16.26 -6.86 6.82
CA ILE A 206 -16.57 -5.77 7.74
C ILE A 206 -17.97 -5.21 7.45
N MET A 207 -18.30 -4.96 6.19
CA MET A 207 -19.59 -4.40 5.80
C MET A 207 -20.74 -5.38 6.10
N ASP A 208 -20.57 -6.65 5.78
CA ASP A 208 -21.52 -7.72 6.02
C ASP A 208 -21.80 -7.88 7.54
N SER A 209 -20.74 -7.82 8.37
CA SER A 209 -20.87 -7.82 9.83
C SER A 209 -21.61 -6.58 10.35
N TRP A 210 -21.36 -5.41 9.75
CA TRP A 210 -22.04 -4.16 10.10
C TRP A 210 -23.54 -4.25 9.77
N MET A 211 -23.90 -4.76 8.59
CA MET A 211 -25.28 -4.95 8.15
C MET A 211 -26.05 -5.94 9.03
N ARG A 212 -25.36 -6.93 9.62
CA ARG A 212 -25.91 -7.85 10.63
C ARG A 212 -25.94 -7.30 12.06
N TYR A 213 -25.52 -6.06 12.30
CA TYR A 213 -25.34 -5.47 13.63
C TYR A 213 -24.38 -6.26 14.54
N ASN A 214 -23.51 -7.10 13.98
CA ASN A 214 -22.53 -7.86 14.72
C ASN A 214 -21.24 -7.04 14.90
N TYR A 215 -21.24 -6.12 15.86
CA TYR A 215 -20.12 -5.21 16.08
C TYR A 215 -18.83 -5.93 16.52
N ILE A 216 -18.91 -7.02 17.26
CA ILE A 216 -17.71 -7.77 17.67
C ILE A 216 -17.00 -8.33 16.42
N GLU A 217 -17.78 -8.91 15.50
CA GLU A 217 -17.27 -9.42 14.22
C GLU A 217 -16.73 -8.30 13.32
N MET A 218 -17.46 -7.18 13.23
CA MET A 218 -17.06 -6.00 12.47
C MET A 218 -15.70 -5.45 12.95
N TYR A 219 -15.54 -5.23 14.25
CA TYR A 219 -14.27 -4.74 14.82
C TYR A 219 -13.15 -5.77 14.69
N SER A 220 -13.46 -7.07 14.73
CA SER A 220 -12.46 -8.13 14.46
C SER A 220 -11.92 -8.01 13.04
N GLY A 221 -12.80 -7.79 12.06
CA GLY A 221 -12.42 -7.51 10.68
C GLY A 221 -11.55 -6.26 10.53
N ILE A 222 -11.91 -5.16 11.20
CA ILE A 222 -11.14 -3.90 11.20
C ILE A 222 -9.73 -4.12 11.77
N VAL A 223 -9.62 -4.82 12.90
CA VAL A 223 -8.34 -5.13 13.54
C VAL A 223 -7.47 -5.98 12.62
N ILE A 224 -8.03 -7.03 11.99
CA ILE A 224 -7.31 -7.90 11.06
C ILE A 224 -6.85 -7.13 9.82
N LEU A 225 -7.70 -6.29 9.23
CA LEU A 225 -7.34 -5.45 8.09
C LEU A 225 -6.22 -4.46 8.45
N SER A 226 -6.25 -3.92 9.67
CA SER A 226 -5.19 -3.05 10.21
C SER A 226 -3.87 -3.81 10.37
N PHE A 227 -3.92 -5.05 10.87
CA PHE A 227 -2.74 -5.93 10.94
C PHE A 227 -2.20 -6.28 9.56
N LEU A 228 -3.06 -6.50 8.56
CA LEU A 228 -2.65 -6.72 7.17
C LEU A 228 -1.86 -5.51 6.66
N GLY A 229 -2.33 -4.29 6.94
CA GLY A 229 -1.59 -3.07 6.62
C GLY A 229 -0.23 -2.96 7.30
N LEU A 230 -0.18 -3.22 8.61
CA LEU A 230 1.08 -3.26 9.35
C LEU A 230 2.04 -4.32 8.79
N PHE A 231 1.53 -5.49 8.44
CA PHE A 231 2.30 -6.55 7.82
C PHE A 231 2.93 -6.08 6.49
N LEU A 232 2.14 -5.42 5.63
CA LEU A 232 2.66 -4.85 4.38
C LEU A 232 3.73 -3.77 4.63
N PHE A 233 3.58 -2.91 5.63
CA PHE A 233 4.63 -1.95 6.00
C PHE A 233 5.92 -2.63 6.44
N ILE A 234 5.84 -3.64 7.31
CA ILE A 234 7.02 -4.41 7.73
C ILE A 234 7.69 -5.09 6.54
N LEU A 235 6.89 -5.60 5.59
CA LEU A 235 7.39 -6.23 4.38
C LEU A 235 8.14 -5.21 3.49
N LEU A 236 7.61 -3.99 3.36
CA LEU A 236 8.29 -2.89 2.65
C LEU A 236 9.58 -2.45 3.36
N ASP A 237 9.58 -2.34 4.69
CA ASP A 237 10.78 -2.01 5.47
C ASP A 237 11.85 -3.10 5.31
N PHE A 238 11.44 -4.37 5.24
CA PHE A 238 12.33 -5.48 4.95
C PHE A 238 12.91 -5.40 3.53
N PHE A 239 12.09 -5.09 2.52
CA PHE A 239 12.58 -4.85 1.16
C PHE A 239 13.52 -3.66 1.07
N GLU A 240 13.28 -2.58 1.81
CA GLU A 240 14.20 -1.44 1.88
C GLU A 240 15.55 -1.85 2.47
N PHE A 241 15.55 -2.63 3.56
CA PHE A 241 16.79 -3.13 4.16
C PHE A 241 17.60 -4.02 3.21
N LEU A 242 16.93 -4.81 2.37
CA LEU A 242 17.56 -5.72 1.41
C LEU A 242 18.04 -4.99 0.15
N LEU A 243 17.20 -4.13 -0.41
CA LEU A 243 17.43 -3.47 -1.70
C LEU A 243 18.24 -2.18 -1.58
N CYS A 244 18.25 -1.52 -0.42
CA CYS A 244 18.93 -0.24 -0.20
C CYS A 244 20.02 -0.34 0.89
N PRO A 245 21.04 -1.20 0.74
CA PRO A 245 22.09 -1.37 1.75
C PRO A 245 22.91 -0.09 2.00
N TRP A 246 22.93 0.84 1.05
CA TRP A 246 23.67 2.11 1.10
C TRP A 246 22.99 3.22 1.92
N ASN A 247 21.71 3.08 2.29
CA ASN A 247 21.00 4.07 3.12
C ASN A 247 21.30 3.93 4.63
N LYS A 248 22.38 3.23 5.01
CA LYS A 248 22.74 2.91 6.40
C LYS A 248 23.79 3.86 6.98
#